data_AF-A0A7Y1VJ20-F1
#
_entry.id   AF-A0A7Y1VJ20-F1
#
_cell.length_a   1.000
_cell.length_b   1.000
_cell.length_c   1.000
_cell.angle_alpha   90.00
_cell.angle_beta   90.00
_cell.angle_gamma   90.00
#
_symmetry.space_group_name_H-M   'P 1'
#
loop_
_entity.id
_entity.type
_entity.pdbx_description
1 polymer ?
#
loop_
_entity_poly.entity_id
_entity_poly.type
_entity_poly.pdbx_seq_one_letter_code
_entity_poly.pdbx_strand_id
1 'polypeptide(L)'
;MSRFGDRNSQRLSKSERAIVGIHLAIAALFAILGLVGARDPGWADVQRFVVIMFVGVWILGVLIVGVLTRFVDNQRSRYFILLSGPVLAIVLVLGWVRLSG
;
A
#
# COMPACT_ATOMS: atom_id res chain seq x y z
N MET A 1 -12.73 1.94 38.68
CA MET A 1 -13.59 1.46 37.56
C MET A 1 -14.27 2.70 36.98
N SER A 2 -14.18 3.12 35.72
CA SER A 2 -13.72 2.55 34.44
C SER A 2 -13.04 3.67 33.63
N ARG A 3 -11.71 3.60 33.46
CA ARG A 3 -10.92 4.52 32.62
C ARG A 3 -10.98 4.07 31.14
N PHE A 4 -12.17 3.76 30.65
CA PHE A 4 -12.43 3.11 29.36
C PHE A 4 -13.12 4.02 28.32
N GLY A 5 -12.98 5.36 28.46
CA GLY A 5 -13.65 6.33 27.59
C GLY A 5 -12.80 6.91 26.47
N ASP A 6 -11.52 7.19 26.70
CA ASP A 6 -10.69 7.93 25.73
C ASP A 6 -9.91 7.03 24.77
N ARG A 7 -10.55 5.94 24.33
CA ARG A 7 -10.21 5.35 23.03
C ARG A 7 -10.80 6.24 21.96
N ASN A 8 -10.33 7.48 21.93
CA ASN A 8 -10.41 8.36 20.81
C ASN A 8 -9.58 7.66 19.73
N SER A 9 -10.25 6.74 19.03
CA SER A 9 -9.86 6.14 17.78
C SER A 9 -9.00 7.15 17.04
N GLN A 10 -7.67 6.95 17.03
CA GLN A 10 -6.74 7.88 16.40
C GLN A 10 -7.12 7.95 14.93
N ARG A 11 -8.00 8.90 14.61
CA ARG A 11 -8.44 9.16 13.26
C ARG A 11 -7.22 9.69 12.54
N LEU A 12 -6.93 9.11 11.38
CA LEU A 12 -5.91 9.64 10.48
C LEU A 12 -6.15 11.14 10.29
N SER A 13 -5.11 11.93 10.49
CA SER A 13 -5.12 13.37 10.25
C SER A 13 -5.42 13.67 8.78
N LYS A 14 -5.80 14.92 8.46
CA LYS A 14 -6.14 15.31 7.08
C LYS A 14 -5.01 15.01 6.08
N SER A 15 -3.76 15.24 6.49
CA SER A 15 -2.55 14.95 5.71
C SER A 15 -2.31 13.45 5.53
N GLU A 16 -2.49 12.63 6.57
CA GLU A 16 -2.35 11.18 6.45
C GLU A 16 -3.42 10.57 5.54
N ARG A 17 -4.65 11.08 5.61
CA ARG A 17 -5.71 10.71 4.67
C ARG A 17 -5.37 11.10 3.23
N ALA A 18 -4.76 12.26 3.02
CA ALA A 18 -4.29 12.66 1.70
C ALA A 18 -3.21 11.71 1.18
N ILE A 19 -2.25 11.30 2.03
CA ILE A 19 -1.21 10.34 1.67
C ILE A 19 -1.83 8.98 1.29
N VAL A 20 -2.76 8.47 2.10
CA VAL A 20 -3.48 7.22 1.78
C VAL A 20 -4.26 7.38 0.47
N GLY A 21 -4.93 8.51 0.26
CA GLY A 21 -5.65 8.83 -0.97
C GLY A 21 -4.75 8.82 -2.21
N ILE A 22 -3.55 9.39 -2.11
CA ILE A 22 -2.54 9.35 -3.19
C ILE A 22 -2.16 7.91 -3.51
N HIS A 23 -1.92 7.06 -2.50
CA HIS A 23 -1.57 5.66 -2.73
C HIS A 23 -2.69 4.86 -3.40
N LEU A 24 -3.95 5.13 -3.01
CA LEU A 24 -5.11 4.53 -3.67
C LEU A 24 -5.26 5.00 -5.12
N ALA A 25 -5.03 6.28 -5.39
CA ALA A 25 -5.04 6.82 -6.75
C ALA A 25 -3.95 6.19 -7.62
N ILE A 26 -2.74 6.00 -7.07
CA ILE A 26 -1.63 5.31 -7.75
C ILE A 26 -2.02 3.86 -8.06
N ALA A 27 -2.56 3.12 -7.08
CA ALA A 27 -3.02 1.74 -7.29
C ALA A 27 -4.10 1.66 -8.38
N ALA A 28 -5.07 2.57 -8.38
CA ALA A 28 -6.11 2.63 -9.41
C ALA A 28 -5.52 2.93 -10.80
N LEU A 29 -4.57 3.87 -10.90
CA LEU A 29 -3.87 4.17 -12.15
C LEU A 29 -3.12 2.95 -12.70
N PHE A 30 -2.36 2.24 -11.85
CA PHE A 30 -1.66 1.03 -12.26
C PHE A 30 -2.63 -0.08 -12.69
N ALA A 31 -3.74 -0.25 -11.98
CA ALA A 31 -4.79 -1.20 -12.38
C ALA A 31 -5.35 -0.86 -13.77
N ILE A 32 -5.69 0.41 -14.02
CA ILE A 32 -6.21 0.87 -15.32
C ILE A 32 -5.17 0.63 -16.42
N LEU A 33 -3.92 1.06 -16.22
CA LEU A 33 -2.87 0.88 -17.22
C LEU A 33 -2.62 -0.59 -17.55
N GLY A 34 -2.60 -1.45 -16.54
CA GLY A 34 -2.38 -2.88 -16.73
C GLY A 34 -3.57 -3.63 -17.35
N LEU A 35 -4.80 -3.11 -17.21
CA LEU A 35 -5.97 -3.67 -17.86
C LEU A 35 -6.17 -3.15 -19.29
N VAL A 36 -5.72 -1.93 -19.59
CA VAL A 36 -5.90 -1.27 -20.89
C VAL A 36 -4.79 -1.62 -21.89
N GLY A 37 -3.58 -1.92 -21.42
CA GLY A 37 -2.42 -2.05 -22.31
C GLY A 37 -1.94 -3.47 -22.54
N ALA A 38 -2.57 -4.26 -23.41
CA ALA A 38 -1.86 -5.38 -24.05
C ALA A 38 -2.20 -5.39 -25.54
N ARG A 39 -1.33 -4.80 -26.36
CA ARG A 39 -1.44 -4.88 -27.82
C ARG A 39 -0.99 -6.25 -28.36
N ASP A 40 -0.22 -7.00 -27.57
CA ASP A 40 0.20 -8.36 -27.88
C ASP A 40 -0.67 -9.41 -27.14
N PRO A 41 -1.47 -10.21 -27.85
CA PRO A 41 -2.42 -11.14 -27.25
C PRO A 41 -1.75 -12.27 -26.45
N GLY A 42 -0.48 -12.59 -26.71
CA GLY A 42 0.25 -13.65 -25.98
C GLY A 42 0.70 -13.27 -24.57
N TRP A 43 0.85 -11.98 -24.26
CA TRP A 43 1.34 -11.50 -22.96
C TRP A 43 0.27 -10.82 -22.10
N ALA A 44 -0.94 -10.65 -22.64
CA ALA A 44 -2.03 -9.94 -21.98
C ALA A 44 -2.39 -10.56 -20.62
N ASP A 45 -2.48 -11.89 -20.54
CA ASP A 45 -2.86 -12.57 -19.30
C ASP A 45 -1.75 -12.54 -18.26
N VAL A 46 -0.48 -12.67 -18.68
CA VAL A 46 0.68 -12.51 -17.79
C VAL A 46 0.76 -11.09 -17.25
N GLN A 47 0.56 -10.08 -18.10
CA GLN A 47 0.58 -8.68 -17.69
C GLN A 47 -0.55 -8.36 -16.72
N ARG A 48 -1.78 -8.82 -17.01
CA ARG A 48 -2.93 -8.66 -16.10
C ARG A 48 -2.66 -9.30 -14.75
N PHE A 49 -2.12 -10.52 -14.74
CA PHE A 49 -1.74 -11.22 -13.52
C PHE A 49 -0.70 -10.42 -12.72
N VAL A 50 0.37 -9.96 -13.37
CA VAL A 50 1.43 -9.16 -12.73
C VAL A 50 0.85 -7.88 -12.15
N VAL A 51 0.01 -7.16 -12.90
CA VAL A 51 -0.61 -5.91 -12.44
C VAL A 51 -1.52 -6.15 -11.24
N ILE A 52 -2.39 -7.16 -11.29
CA ILE A 52 -3.27 -7.51 -10.17
C ILE A 52 -2.46 -7.87 -8.93
N MET A 53 -1.39 -8.65 -9.11
CA MET A 53 -0.48 -9.02 -8.02
C MET A 53 0.19 -7.78 -7.42
N PHE A 54 0.75 -6.89 -8.24
CA PHE A 54 1.39 -5.65 -7.78
C PHE A 54 0.42 -4.72 -7.05
N VAL A 55 -0.78 -4.53 -7.60
CA VAL A 55 -1.83 -3.71 -6.97
C VAL A 55 -2.28 -4.33 -5.65
N GLY A 56 -2.45 -5.65 -5.60
CA GLY A 56 -2.80 -6.39 -4.37
C GLY A 56 -1.74 -6.22 -3.28
N VAL A 57 -0.46 -6.39 -3.62
CA VAL A 57 0.67 -6.16 -2.71
C VAL A 57 0.72 -4.71 -2.24
N TRP A 58 0.49 -3.75 -3.12
CA TRP A 58 0.49 -2.33 -2.77
C TRP A 58 -0.62 -1.97 -1.79
N ILE A 59 -1.85 -2.43 -2.05
CA ILE A 59 -3.00 -2.22 -1.16
C ILE A 59 -2.73 -2.88 0.20
N LEU A 60 -2.23 -4.11 0.20
CA LEU A 60 -1.87 -4.81 1.43
C LEU A 60 -0.80 -4.04 2.22
N GLY A 61 0.22 -3.51 1.53
CA GLY A 61 1.23 -2.63 2.11
C GLY A 61 0.62 -1.40 2.78
N VAL A 62 -0.28 -0.68 2.09
CA VAL A 62 -0.99 0.48 2.65
C VAL A 62 -1.80 0.10 3.90
N LEU A 63 -2.48 -1.05 3.90
CA LEU A 63 -3.26 -1.53 5.04
C LEU A 63 -2.37 -1.85 6.25
N ILE A 64 -1.30 -2.62 6.06
CA ILE A 64 -0.34 -2.98 7.12
C ILE A 64 0.28 -1.73 7.72
N VAL A 65 0.72 -0.81 6.87
CA VAL A 65 1.34 0.46 7.26
C VAL A 65 0.33 1.37 7.98
N GLY A 66 -0.91 1.42 7.50
CA GLY A 66 -2.01 2.14 8.15
C GLY A 66 -2.36 1.59 9.54
N VAL A 67 -2.12 0.31 9.79
CA VAL A 67 -2.23 -0.29 11.13
C VAL A 67 -0.98 0.02 11.97
N LEU A 68 0.22 -0.18 11.42
CA LEU A 68 1.49 0.06 12.11
C LEU A 68 1.64 1.51 12.60
N THR A 69 1.19 2.47 11.80
CA THR A 69 1.25 3.90 12.13
C THR A 69 0.44 4.29 13.37
N ARG A 70 -0.52 3.45 13.80
CA ARG A 70 -1.26 3.64 15.06
C ARG A 70 -0.41 3.36 16.30
N PHE A 71 0.72 2.67 16.14
CA PHE A 71 1.64 2.34 17.22
C PHE A 71 2.85 3.29 17.27
N VAL A 72 2.86 4.32 16.43
CA VAL A 72 3.98 5.26 16.32
C VAL A 72 3.52 6.63 16.82
N ASP A 73 4.09 7.09 17.92
CA ASP A 73 3.71 8.38 18.52
C ASP A 73 4.34 9.58 17.79
N ASN A 74 5.48 9.36 17.11
CA ASN A 74 6.18 10.40 16.38
C ASN A 74 5.54 10.68 15.00
N GLN A 75 5.00 11.89 14.83
CA GLN A 75 4.35 12.32 13.59
C GLN A 75 5.28 12.23 12.36
N ARG A 76 6.57 12.52 12.52
CA ARG A 76 7.55 12.46 11.42
C ARG A 76 7.78 11.01 10.97
N SER A 77 7.86 10.09 11.93
CA SER A 77 7.97 8.65 11.66
C SER A 77 6.70 8.09 11.03
N ARG A 78 5.52 8.54 11.44
CA ARG A 78 4.24 8.13 10.81
C ARG A 78 4.19 8.48 9.33
N TYR A 79 4.57 9.71 8.96
CA TYR A 79 4.65 10.09 7.54
C TYR A 79 5.69 9.29 6.77
N PHE A 80 6.87 9.07 7.36
CA PHE A 80 7.91 8.28 6.73
C PHE A 80 7.43 6.85 6.45
N ILE A 81 6.77 6.22 7.43
CA ILE A 81 6.21 4.87 7.31
C ILE A 81 5.08 4.85 6.27
N LEU A 82 4.17 5.83 6.28
CA LEU A 82 3.08 5.93 5.28
C LEU A 82 3.56 6.11 3.84
N LEU A 83 4.65 6.86 3.65
CA LEU A 83 5.20 7.13 2.32
C LEU A 83 6.09 5.99 1.81
N SER A 84 6.91 5.40 2.67
CA SER A 84 7.88 4.38 2.27
C SER A 84 7.34 2.96 2.36
N GLY A 85 6.37 2.70 3.23
CA GLY A 85 5.90 1.36 3.55
C GLY A 85 5.36 0.57 2.36
N PRO A 86 4.47 1.13 1.51
CA PRO A 86 3.98 0.44 0.32
C PRO A 86 5.10 0.13 -0.69
N VAL A 87 6.08 1.03 -0.82
CA VAL A 87 7.26 0.82 -1.67
C VAL A 87 8.14 -0.30 -1.12
N LEU A 88 8.38 -0.32 0.19
CA LEU A 88 9.12 -1.37 0.89
C LEU A 88 8.45 -2.74 0.73
N ALA A 89 7.12 -2.81 0.77
CA ALA A 89 6.38 -4.05 0.56
C ALA A 89 6.67 -4.65 -0.83
N ILE A 90 6.71 -3.82 -1.89
CA ILE A 90 7.12 -4.28 -3.22
C ILE A 90 8.57 -4.78 -3.21
N VAL A 91 9.50 -4.00 -2.66
CA VAL A 91 10.92 -4.36 -2.66
C VAL A 91 11.15 -5.68 -1.94
N LEU A 92 10.46 -5.92 -0.82
CA LEU A 92 10.54 -7.18 -0.08
C LEU A 92 9.99 -8.36 -0.88
N VAL A 93 8.86 -8.20 -1.59
CA VAL A 93 8.31 -9.26 -2.44
C VAL A 93 9.28 -9.59 -3.58
N LEU A 94 9.82 -8.57 -4.26
CA LEU A 94 10.77 -8.78 -5.35
C LEU A 94 12.10 -9.39 -4.86
N GLY A 95 12.59 -8.94 -3.70
CA GLY A 95 13.78 -9.49 -3.07
C GLY A 95 13.59 -10.94 -2.62
N TRP A 96 12.42 -11.27 -2.06
CA TRP A 96 12.07 -12.64 -1.65
C TRP A 96 12.03 -13.58 -2.85
N VAL A 97 11.34 -13.19 -3.93
CA VAL A 97 11.27 -13.98 -5.17
C VAL A 97 12.66 -14.31 -5.70
N ARG A 98 13.62 -13.39 -5.60
CA ARG A 98 15.01 -13.61 -6.02
C ARG A 98 15.78 -14.59 -5.15
N LEU A 99 15.45 -14.72 -3.86
CA LEU A 99 16.13 -15.63 -2.92
C LEU A 99 15.55 -17.04 -2.96
N SER A 100 14.29 -17.20 -3.39
CA SER A 100 13.59 -18.48 -3.48
C SER A 100 13.65 -19.16 -4.84
N GLY A 101 14.25 -18.50 -5.84
CA GLY A 101 14.35 -18.97 -7.23
C GLY A 101 15.72 -19.52 -7.59
#